data_AF-V6SQA6-F1
#
_entry.id   AF-V6SQA6-F1
#
_cell.length_a   1.000
_cell.length_b   1.000
_cell.length_c   1.000
_cell.angle_alpha   90.00
_cell.angle_beta   90.00
_cell.angle_gamma   90.00
#
_symmetry.space_group_name_H-M   'P 1'
#
loop_
_entity.id
_entity.type
_entity.pdbx_description
1 polymer ?
#
loop_
_entity_poly.entity_id
_entity_poly.type
_entity_poly.pdbx_seq_one_letter_code
_entity_poly.pdbx_strand_id
1 'polypeptide(L)'
;MITIGVNKKPSSQVAALDNEFNVTTGFSLVGNTLTFNPSWVGTINNVQYTNYEQVVLNVPYTAAADLERIDIAVFTTDGTFVRIAGGETNGSPAAPPVPQNTLLATFFKVTNGSISDPAELQLQGMMLEKLFSWVMQLSMDVAVLVDDLNTPQLKVDLMEPTSLFASSFVSGKSINGRNLVINNGVNIANFIVDSFDGFTCTIIKEGTGAITFIEWPTRTLNLMDGTAVLNGAPGSRATIVTFGTVSRLYITNY
;
A
#
# COMPACT_ATOMS: atom_id res chain seq x y z
N MET A 1 10.59 -26.50 -45.95
CA MET A 1 9.69 -26.14 -44.83
C MET A 1 10.53 -26.26 -43.55
N ILE A 2 10.90 -25.14 -42.94
CA ILE A 2 11.78 -25.10 -41.76
C ILE A 2 10.90 -24.98 -40.52
N THR A 3 10.91 -26.00 -39.67
CA THR A 3 10.19 -25.99 -38.40
C THR A 3 11.10 -25.45 -37.32
N ILE A 4 10.78 -24.27 -36.78
CA ILE A 4 11.49 -23.68 -35.64
C ILE A 4 10.83 -24.20 -34.36
N GLY A 5 11.54 -25.07 -33.63
CA GLY A 5 11.12 -25.52 -32.31
C GLY A 5 11.38 -24.43 -31.27
N VAL A 6 10.32 -23.83 -30.72
CA VAL A 6 10.44 -22.97 -29.54
C VAL A 6 10.71 -23.84 -28.31
N ASN A 7 11.96 -23.82 -27.83
CA ASN A 7 12.29 -24.37 -26.52
C ASN A 7 11.56 -23.58 -25.44
N LYS A 8 10.45 -24.13 -24.95
CA LYS A 8 9.70 -23.58 -23.83
C LYS A 8 10.62 -23.62 -22.61
N LYS A 9 11.13 -22.46 -22.19
CA LYS A 9 11.95 -22.31 -20.99
C LYS A 9 11.22 -23.01 -19.83
N PRO A 10 11.86 -23.94 -19.10
CA PRO A 10 11.22 -24.57 -17.96
C PRO A 10 10.80 -23.46 -16.98
N SER A 11 9.51 -23.43 -16.64
CA SER A 11 9.00 -22.51 -15.64
C SER A 11 9.54 -22.95 -14.29
N SER A 12 10.66 -22.35 -13.88
CA SER A 12 11.15 -22.44 -12.52
C SER A 12 10.22 -21.62 -11.61
N GLN A 13 8.98 -22.06 -11.43
CA GLN A 13 8.21 -21.66 -10.27
C GLN A 13 8.85 -22.39 -9.09
N VAL A 14 9.82 -21.73 -8.48
CA VAL A 14 10.22 -22.05 -7.10
C VAL A 14 8.93 -21.88 -6.31
N ALA A 15 8.33 -22.98 -5.85
CA ALA A 15 7.21 -22.91 -4.92
C ALA A 15 7.72 -22.05 -3.76
N ALA A 16 7.13 -20.86 -3.59
CA ALA A 16 7.46 -20.03 -2.46
C ALA A 16 7.21 -20.88 -1.21
N LEU A 17 8.17 -20.87 -0.28
CA LEU A 17 7.94 -21.44 1.03
C LEU A 17 6.99 -20.47 1.73
N ASP A 18 5.69 -20.76 1.62
CA ASP A 18 4.67 -19.91 2.19
C ASP A 18 4.62 -20.16 3.70
N ASN A 19 5.13 -19.18 4.43
CA ASN A 19 5.01 -19.09 5.88
C ASN A 19 3.91 -18.06 6.17
N GLU A 20 2.74 -18.52 6.61
CA GLU A 20 1.62 -17.64 6.94
C GLU A 20 0.73 -18.19 8.07
N PHE A 21 0.02 -17.30 8.76
CA PHE A 21 -1.12 -17.70 9.59
C PHE A 21 -2.36 -17.87 8.71
N ASN A 22 -2.99 -19.04 8.80
CA ASN A 22 -4.27 -19.32 8.15
C ASN A 22 -5.45 -18.97 9.05
N VAL A 23 -5.28 -19.10 10.37
CA VAL A 23 -6.27 -18.75 11.39
C VAL A 23 -5.56 -18.13 12.59
N THR A 24 -6.05 -16.99 13.05
CA THR A 24 -5.66 -16.35 14.32
C THR A 24 -6.88 -16.29 15.23
N THR A 25 -6.72 -16.60 16.52
CA THR A 25 -7.80 -16.53 17.51
C THR A 25 -7.57 -15.45 18.57
N GLY A 26 -6.57 -14.59 18.34
CA GLY A 26 -6.18 -13.52 19.23
C GLY A 26 -5.32 -13.95 20.41
N PHE A 27 -4.89 -12.97 21.19
CA PHE A 27 -4.11 -13.11 22.41
C PHE A 27 -4.51 -12.00 23.40
N SER A 28 -4.08 -12.13 24.65
CA SER A 28 -4.25 -11.10 25.68
C SER A 28 -2.98 -10.89 26.49
N LEU A 29 -2.74 -9.66 26.93
CA LEU A 29 -1.64 -9.30 27.81
C LEU A 29 -2.21 -8.78 29.13
N VAL A 30 -1.92 -9.46 30.23
CA VAL A 30 -2.32 -9.06 31.59
C VAL A 30 -1.09 -8.98 32.47
N GLY A 31 -0.73 -7.76 32.87
CA GLY A 31 0.52 -7.50 33.58
C GLY A 31 1.72 -7.92 32.73
N ASN A 32 2.45 -8.93 33.19
CA ASN A 32 3.64 -9.46 32.54
C ASN A 32 3.41 -10.83 31.85
N THR A 33 2.14 -11.21 31.68
CA THR A 33 1.74 -12.52 31.15
C THR A 33 1.01 -12.34 29.82
N LEU A 34 1.64 -12.80 28.73
CA LEU A 34 1.07 -12.84 27.39
C LEU A 34 0.44 -14.22 27.15
N THR A 35 -0.83 -14.24 26.78
CA THR A 35 -1.62 -15.47 26.65
C THR A 35 -2.18 -15.58 25.26
N PHE A 36 -1.76 -16.61 24.51
CA PHE A 36 -2.31 -16.94 23.19
C PHE A 36 -3.49 -17.91 23.35
N ASN A 37 -4.61 -17.58 22.70
CA ASN A 37 -5.77 -18.46 22.67
C ASN A 37 -5.45 -19.76 21.90
N PRO A 38 -6.12 -20.89 22.21
CA PRO A 38 -6.00 -22.11 21.41
C PRO A 38 -6.48 -21.89 19.96
N SER A 39 -6.15 -22.84 19.10
CA SER A 39 -6.63 -22.96 17.71
C SER A 39 -6.11 -21.93 16.71
N TRP A 40 -4.95 -21.33 16.95
CA TRP A 40 -4.19 -20.71 15.86
C TRP A 40 -3.72 -21.79 14.90
N VAL A 41 -3.77 -21.47 13.61
CA VAL A 41 -3.33 -22.37 12.54
C VAL A 41 -2.34 -21.61 11.68
N GLY A 42 -1.12 -22.13 11.58
CA GLY A 42 -0.06 -21.56 10.75
C GLY A 42 0.51 -22.58 9.78
N THR A 43 0.80 -22.17 8.57
CA THR A 43 1.55 -22.95 7.58
C THR A 43 3.00 -22.49 7.62
N ILE A 44 3.93 -23.42 7.84
CA ILE A 44 5.37 -23.19 7.82
C ILE A 44 6.00 -24.20 6.87
N ASN A 45 6.68 -23.73 5.83
CA ASN A 45 7.27 -24.56 4.77
C ASN A 45 6.26 -25.56 4.16
N ASN A 46 5.04 -25.07 3.86
CA ASN A 46 3.93 -25.87 3.32
C ASN A 46 3.41 -27.00 4.24
N VAL A 47 3.75 -26.98 5.52
CA VAL A 47 3.19 -27.87 6.54
C VAL A 47 2.33 -27.06 7.51
N GLN A 48 1.12 -27.54 7.78
CA GLN A 48 0.19 -26.89 8.69
C GLN A 48 0.43 -27.35 10.14
N TYR A 49 0.45 -26.38 11.05
CA TYR A 49 0.62 -26.58 12.48
C TYR A 49 -0.50 -25.87 13.24
N THR A 50 -0.89 -26.40 14.39
CA THR A 50 -1.98 -25.88 15.23
C THR A 50 -1.58 -25.92 16.70
N ASN A 51 -1.82 -24.84 17.45
CA ASN A 51 -1.79 -24.94 18.92
C ASN A 51 -3.14 -25.43 19.42
N TYR A 52 -3.19 -26.64 19.97
CA TYR A 52 -4.44 -27.19 20.51
C TYR A 52 -4.83 -26.59 21.86
N GLU A 53 -3.85 -26.07 22.60
CA GLU A 53 -4.03 -25.53 23.94
C GLU A 53 -3.62 -24.06 24.01
N GLN A 54 -4.09 -23.39 25.07
CA GLN A 54 -3.67 -22.05 25.41
C GLN A 54 -2.17 -22.04 25.74
N VAL A 55 -1.44 -21.08 25.19
CA VAL A 55 0.00 -20.91 25.49
C VAL A 55 0.20 -19.64 26.29
N VAL A 56 0.85 -19.79 27.45
CA VAL A 56 1.13 -18.69 28.38
C VAL A 56 2.63 -18.39 28.37
N LEU A 57 2.99 -17.16 28.01
CA LEU A 57 4.36 -16.66 28.00
C LEU A 57 4.53 -15.62 29.12
N ASN A 58 5.43 -15.91 30.05
CA ASN A 58 5.90 -14.91 31.02
C ASN A 58 6.88 -13.96 30.34
N VAL A 59 6.69 -12.65 30.51
CA VAL A 59 7.54 -11.58 29.95
C VAL A 59 8.11 -10.76 31.10
N PRO A 60 9.33 -11.03 31.60
CA PRO A 60 9.89 -10.25 32.69
C PRO A 60 10.11 -8.80 32.26
N TYR A 61 9.93 -7.84 33.16
CA TYR A 61 10.32 -6.45 32.91
C TYR A 61 11.83 -6.32 32.67
N THR A 62 12.28 -5.17 32.17
CA THR A 62 13.72 -4.92 32.03
C THR A 62 14.41 -4.79 33.39
N ALA A 63 15.71 -5.06 33.45
CA ALA A 63 16.43 -5.13 34.73
C ALA A 63 16.55 -3.76 35.43
N ALA A 64 16.62 -2.67 34.67
CA ALA A 64 16.78 -1.31 35.19
C ALA A 64 15.78 -0.33 34.57
N ALA A 65 15.49 0.75 35.30
CA ALA A 65 14.43 1.72 34.99
C ALA A 65 14.60 2.45 33.66
N ASP A 66 15.85 2.62 33.19
CA ASP A 66 16.22 3.30 31.96
C ASP A 66 16.46 2.34 30.78
N LEU A 67 16.25 1.04 30.98
CA LEU A 67 16.43 0.03 29.95
C LEU A 67 15.10 -0.33 29.27
N GLU A 68 15.18 -0.48 27.96
CA GLU A 68 14.10 -0.89 27.09
C GLU A 68 14.58 -2.02 26.18
N ARG A 69 13.67 -2.90 25.78
CA ARG A 69 13.91 -3.92 24.74
C ARG A 69 12.66 -4.18 23.91
N ILE A 70 12.81 -4.78 22.74
CA ILE A 70 11.70 -5.29 21.95
C ILE A 70 11.78 -6.81 21.98
N ASP A 71 10.75 -7.44 22.54
CA ASP A 71 10.59 -8.89 22.51
C ASP A 71 9.64 -9.25 21.36
N ILE A 72 9.81 -10.44 20.80
CA ILE A 72 8.87 -11.01 19.82
C ILE A 72 8.29 -12.32 20.33
N ALA A 73 7.06 -12.62 19.93
CA ALA A 73 6.45 -13.93 20.12
C ALA A 73 6.29 -14.58 18.74
N VAL A 74 6.80 -15.81 18.61
CA VAL A 74 6.76 -16.57 17.35
C VAL A 74 6.01 -17.87 17.53
N PHE A 75 5.27 -18.28 16.50
CA PHE A 75 4.67 -19.59 16.38
C PHE A 75 5.64 -20.53 15.66
N THR A 76 5.80 -21.74 16.18
CA THR A 76 6.86 -22.69 15.81
C THR A 76 6.29 -23.91 15.09
N THR A 77 7.17 -24.74 14.51
CA THR A 77 6.81 -26.04 13.92
C THR A 77 6.33 -27.08 14.92
N ASP A 78 6.37 -26.79 16.23
CA ASP A 78 5.77 -27.66 17.26
C ASP A 78 4.30 -27.26 17.53
N GLY A 79 3.75 -26.30 16.79
CA GLY A 79 2.40 -25.79 17.04
C GLY A 79 2.29 -25.06 18.38
N THR A 80 3.36 -24.42 18.84
CA THR A 80 3.37 -23.64 20.08
C THR A 80 3.97 -22.25 19.88
N PHE A 81 3.77 -21.37 20.86
CA PHE A 81 4.35 -20.04 20.88
C PHE A 81 5.59 -19.98 21.78
N VAL A 82 6.60 -19.23 21.34
CA VAL A 82 7.84 -19.00 22.10
C VAL A 82 8.17 -17.51 22.11
N ARG A 83 8.58 -16.99 23.27
CA ARG A 83 9.12 -15.63 23.42
C ARG A 83 10.59 -15.62 23.02
N ILE A 84 10.98 -14.65 22.20
CA ILE A 84 12.38 -14.35 21.90
C ILE A 84 12.65 -12.95 22.43
N ALA A 85 13.51 -12.89 23.46
CA ALA A 85 13.83 -11.63 24.11
C ALA A 85 14.81 -10.80 23.26
N GLY A 86 14.56 -9.49 23.19
CA GLY A 86 15.51 -8.54 22.62
C GLY A 86 16.67 -8.22 23.57
N GLY A 87 17.66 -7.49 23.05
CA GLY A 87 18.70 -6.89 23.88
C GLY A 87 18.17 -5.67 24.64
N GLU A 88 18.51 -5.55 25.92
CA GLU A 88 18.21 -4.34 26.72
C GLU A 88 19.16 -3.20 26.36
N THR A 89 18.60 -2.03 26.13
CA THR A 89 19.33 -0.82 25.75
C THR A 89 18.73 0.39 26.44
N ASN A 90 19.55 1.39 26.77
CA ASN A 90 19.06 2.71 27.15
C ASN A 90 18.93 3.55 25.87
N GLY A 91 17.77 3.50 25.22
CA GLY A 91 17.51 4.27 23.99
C GLY A 91 16.66 3.55 22.95
N SER A 92 17.22 3.26 21.78
CA SER A 92 16.50 2.71 20.63
C SER A 92 16.66 1.18 20.54
N PRO A 93 15.83 0.38 21.24
CA PRO A 93 15.94 -1.06 21.17
C PRO A 93 15.62 -1.57 19.76
N ALA A 94 16.36 -2.59 19.32
CA ALA A 94 16.10 -3.31 18.09
C ALA A 94 15.38 -4.63 18.39
N ALA A 95 14.42 -4.99 17.55
CA ALA A 95 13.79 -6.31 17.62
C ALA A 95 14.81 -7.40 17.24
N PRO A 96 14.81 -8.56 17.93
CA PRO A 96 15.61 -9.70 17.49
C PRO A 96 15.11 -10.20 16.12
N PRO A 97 15.98 -10.84 15.32
CA PRO A 97 15.55 -11.43 14.04
C PRO A 97 14.54 -12.56 14.28
N VAL A 98 13.56 -12.69 13.39
CA VAL A 98 12.61 -13.81 13.39
C VAL A 98 13.37 -15.09 13.02
N PRO A 99 13.37 -16.15 13.86
CA PRO A 99 14.05 -17.39 13.52
C PRO A 99 13.47 -18.04 12.27
N GLN A 100 14.31 -18.78 11.55
CA GLN A 100 13.86 -19.62 10.45
C GLN A 100 12.81 -20.64 10.95
N ASN A 101 11.90 -21.03 10.06
CA ASN A 101 10.83 -22.00 10.35
C ASN A 101 9.91 -21.56 11.51
N THR A 102 9.67 -20.26 11.64
CA THR A 102 8.71 -19.70 12.58
C THR A 102 7.84 -18.64 11.91
N LEU A 103 6.68 -18.35 12.50
CA LEU A 103 5.81 -17.23 12.12
C LEU A 103 5.84 -16.20 13.23
N LEU A 104 6.13 -14.94 12.88
CA LEU A 104 6.01 -13.83 13.84
C LEU A 104 4.53 -13.61 14.16
N ALA A 105 4.14 -13.74 15.43
CA ALA A 105 2.76 -13.54 15.88
C ALA A 105 2.51 -12.11 16.36
N THR A 106 3.42 -11.58 17.17
CA THR A 106 3.40 -10.19 17.64
C THR A 106 4.79 -9.76 18.13
N PHE A 107 4.98 -8.46 18.31
CA PHE A 107 6.14 -7.86 18.96
C PHE A 107 5.65 -6.80 19.95
N PHE A 108 6.42 -6.58 21.01
CA PHE A 108 6.06 -5.63 22.06
C PHE A 108 7.32 -5.04 22.70
N LYS A 109 7.23 -3.76 23.07
CA LYS A 109 8.26 -3.04 23.79
C LYS A 109 8.12 -3.34 25.28
N VAL A 110 9.24 -3.68 25.92
CA VAL A 110 9.31 -3.98 27.35
C VAL A 110 10.16 -2.90 28.03
N THR A 111 9.67 -2.38 29.15
CA THR A 111 10.38 -1.47 30.05
C THR A 111 10.39 -2.05 31.47
N ASN A 112 10.92 -1.31 32.46
CA ASN A 112 11.00 -1.76 33.85
C ASN A 112 9.65 -1.76 34.58
N GLY A 113 8.62 -1.13 34.02
CA GLY A 113 7.30 -1.03 34.64
C GLY A 113 6.12 -1.28 33.72
N SER A 114 6.37 -1.54 32.43
CA SER A 114 5.31 -1.76 31.46
C SER A 114 5.75 -2.64 30.30
N ILE A 115 4.77 -3.24 29.65
CA ILE A 115 4.88 -3.86 28.34
C ILE A 115 3.87 -3.11 27.47
N SER A 116 4.30 -2.63 26.29
CA SER A 116 3.38 -1.98 25.36
C SER A 116 2.32 -2.98 24.89
N ASP A 117 1.12 -2.48 24.55
CA ASP A 117 0.11 -3.31 23.92
C ASP A 117 0.71 -4.01 22.68
N PRO A 118 0.67 -5.35 22.60
CA PRO A 118 1.28 -6.04 21.49
C PRO A 118 0.52 -5.67 20.21
N ALA A 119 1.26 -5.19 19.21
CA ALA A 119 0.64 -4.89 17.93
C ALA A 119 0.19 -6.21 17.30
N GLU A 120 -1.12 -6.37 17.06
CA GLU A 120 -1.60 -7.46 16.23
C GLU A 120 -1.02 -7.26 14.83
N LEU A 121 -0.32 -8.27 14.32
CA LEU A 121 0.18 -8.21 12.96
C LEU A 121 -1.00 -8.27 12.00
N GLN A 122 -1.44 -7.10 11.54
CA GLN A 122 -2.36 -6.96 10.42
C GLN A 122 -1.61 -7.24 9.10
N LEU A 123 -0.92 -8.40 9.04
CA LEU A 123 0.05 -8.71 8.01
C LEU A 123 -0.62 -8.99 6.67
N GLN A 124 -1.87 -9.49 6.66
CA GLN A 124 -2.58 -9.75 5.41
C GLN A 124 -3.30 -8.52 4.84
N GLY A 125 -3.73 -7.56 5.68
CA GLY A 125 -4.35 -6.33 5.18
C GLY A 125 -3.32 -5.35 4.63
N MET A 126 -2.29 -5.03 5.42
CA MET A 126 -1.35 -3.97 5.07
C MET A 126 -0.37 -4.35 3.97
N MET A 127 0.03 -5.63 3.87
CA MET A 127 0.86 -6.06 2.74
C MET A 127 0.05 -6.11 1.46
N LEU A 128 -1.21 -6.57 1.47
CA LEU A 128 -2.02 -6.54 0.25
C LEU A 128 -2.30 -5.11 -0.19
N GLU A 129 -2.61 -4.19 0.73
CA GLU A 129 -2.85 -2.79 0.38
C GLU A 129 -1.60 -2.07 -0.11
N LYS A 130 -0.44 -2.29 0.54
CA LYS A 130 0.83 -1.71 0.06
C LYS A 130 1.28 -2.33 -1.25
N LEU A 131 1.15 -3.65 -1.40
CA LEU A 131 1.52 -4.35 -2.63
C LEU A 131 0.54 -3.99 -3.76
N PHE A 132 -0.75 -3.84 -3.46
CA PHE A 132 -1.76 -3.37 -4.41
C PHE A 132 -1.51 -1.92 -4.78
N SER A 133 -1.22 -1.04 -3.82
CA SER A 133 -0.81 0.34 -4.08
C SER A 133 0.45 0.39 -4.96
N TRP A 134 1.44 -0.44 -4.66
CA TRP A 134 2.69 -0.49 -5.42
C TRP A 134 2.50 -1.06 -6.82
N VAL A 135 1.76 -2.16 -6.98
CA VAL A 135 1.41 -2.74 -8.29
C VAL A 135 0.56 -1.78 -9.10
N MET A 136 -0.37 -1.06 -8.47
CA MET A 136 -1.16 -0.02 -9.12
C MET A 136 -0.29 1.15 -9.55
N GLN A 137 0.61 1.63 -8.70
CA GLN A 137 1.56 2.68 -9.04
C GLN A 137 2.45 2.24 -10.20
N LEU A 138 3.01 1.03 -10.16
CA LEU A 138 3.85 0.49 -11.22
C LEU A 138 3.07 0.33 -12.53
N SER A 139 1.82 -0.14 -12.44
CA SER A 139 0.94 -0.25 -13.60
C SER A 139 0.58 1.12 -14.17
N MET A 140 0.42 2.13 -13.32
CA MET A 140 0.23 3.52 -13.73
C MET A 140 1.49 4.10 -14.34
N ASP A 141 2.67 3.91 -13.75
CA ASP A 141 3.94 4.39 -14.27
C ASP A 141 4.25 3.75 -15.64
N VAL A 142 3.99 2.45 -15.78
CA VAL A 142 4.12 1.72 -17.05
C VAL A 142 3.06 2.17 -18.06
N ALA A 143 1.80 2.35 -17.64
CA ALA A 143 0.74 2.86 -18.52
C ALA A 143 1.07 4.27 -19.01
N VAL A 144 1.54 5.16 -18.14
CA VAL A 144 1.97 6.53 -18.47
C VAL A 144 3.15 6.52 -19.45
N LEU A 145 4.12 5.62 -19.26
CA LEU A 145 5.27 5.49 -20.18
C LEU A 145 4.90 4.90 -21.54
N VAL A 146 3.90 4.02 -21.62
CA VAL A 146 3.43 3.41 -22.89
C VAL A 146 2.44 4.33 -23.61
N ASP A 147 1.66 5.14 -22.88
CA ASP A 147 0.76 6.16 -23.44
C ASP A 147 1.53 7.34 -24.07
N ASP A 148 2.59 7.84 -23.41
CA ASP A 148 3.36 8.99 -23.91
C ASP A 148 3.99 8.77 -25.31
N LEU A 149 4.12 7.52 -25.78
CA LEU A 149 4.63 7.22 -27.12
C LEU A 149 3.56 6.98 -28.20
N ASN A 150 2.29 6.70 -27.87
CA ASN A 150 1.29 6.32 -28.88
C ASN A 150 -0.17 6.75 -28.59
N THR A 151 -0.51 7.29 -27.41
CA THR A 151 -1.89 7.75 -27.20
C THR A 151 -2.16 9.13 -27.77
N PRO A 152 -3.35 9.33 -28.37
CA PRO A 152 -3.67 10.62 -28.96
C PRO A 152 -3.84 11.66 -27.84
N GLN A 153 -2.92 12.61 -27.79
CA GLN A 153 -3.02 13.78 -26.93
C GLN A 153 -4.24 14.63 -27.35
N LEU A 154 -5.00 15.10 -26.37
CA LEU A 154 -6.00 16.14 -26.56
C LEU A 154 -5.44 17.42 -25.96
N LYS A 155 -5.51 18.52 -26.72
CA LYS A 155 -5.07 19.83 -26.25
C LYS A 155 -6.27 20.75 -26.06
N VAL A 156 -6.28 21.47 -24.95
CA VAL A 156 -7.26 22.52 -24.68
C VAL A 156 -6.53 23.78 -24.21
N ASP A 157 -6.83 24.90 -24.87
CA ASP A 157 -6.38 26.23 -24.48
C ASP A 157 -7.53 26.96 -23.77
N LEU A 158 -7.30 27.38 -22.53
CA LEU A 158 -8.28 28.10 -21.72
C LEU A 158 -7.85 29.56 -21.59
N MET A 159 -8.52 30.43 -22.34
CA MET A 159 -8.22 31.87 -22.34
C MET A 159 -8.82 32.60 -21.12
N GLU A 160 -9.73 31.95 -20.40
CA GLU A 160 -10.42 32.48 -19.22
C GLU A 160 -10.56 31.40 -18.14
N PRO A 161 -10.78 31.76 -16.87
CA PRO A 161 -11.09 30.79 -15.82
C PRO A 161 -12.27 29.91 -16.20
N THR A 162 -12.05 28.60 -16.29
CA THR A 162 -13.02 27.65 -16.85
C THR A 162 -13.04 26.36 -16.03
N SER A 163 -14.20 25.71 -15.97
CA SER A 163 -14.35 24.36 -15.46
C SER A 163 -14.39 23.35 -16.61
N LEU A 164 -13.57 22.31 -16.54
CA LEU A 164 -13.66 21.12 -17.39
C LEU A 164 -14.24 19.97 -16.60
N PHE A 165 -14.94 19.07 -17.28
CA PHE A 165 -15.57 17.89 -16.70
C PHE A 165 -14.86 16.63 -17.19
N ALA A 166 -14.64 15.66 -16.31
CA ALA A 166 -14.05 14.37 -16.64
C ALA A 166 -14.88 13.59 -17.68
N SER A 167 -16.20 13.82 -17.70
CA SER A 167 -17.12 13.24 -18.68
C SER A 167 -17.11 13.94 -20.06
N SER A 168 -16.43 15.09 -20.17
CA SER A 168 -16.49 15.93 -21.37
C SER A 168 -15.71 15.38 -22.55
N PHE A 169 -15.95 16.00 -23.72
CA PHE A 169 -15.22 15.76 -24.95
C PHE A 169 -14.37 16.98 -25.27
N VAL A 170 -13.11 16.77 -25.66
CA VAL A 170 -12.23 17.81 -26.19
C VAL A 170 -12.00 17.52 -27.67
N SER A 171 -12.31 18.51 -28.52
CA SER A 171 -12.26 18.35 -29.99
C SER A 171 -13.05 17.14 -30.49
N GLY A 172 -14.22 16.88 -29.90
CA GLY A 172 -15.10 15.76 -30.26
C GLY A 172 -14.62 14.37 -29.80
N LYS A 173 -13.55 14.30 -29.00
CA LYS A 173 -13.01 13.04 -28.47
C LYS A 173 -13.17 12.99 -26.96
N SER A 174 -13.59 11.83 -26.44
CA SER A 174 -13.62 11.58 -25.00
C SER A 174 -12.20 11.66 -24.44
N ILE A 175 -12.07 12.23 -23.25
CA ILE A 175 -10.79 12.34 -22.53
C ILE A 175 -10.38 11.03 -21.84
N ASN A 176 -11.28 10.06 -21.70
CA ASN A 176 -10.98 8.78 -21.05
C ASN A 176 -9.91 7.98 -21.84
N GLY A 177 -8.92 7.45 -21.15
CA GLY A 177 -7.80 6.70 -21.72
C GLY A 177 -6.84 7.57 -22.54
N ARG A 178 -6.68 8.86 -22.17
CA ARG A 178 -5.85 9.80 -22.93
C ARG A 178 -5.03 10.72 -22.03
N ASN A 179 -4.03 11.32 -22.66
CA ASN A 179 -3.30 12.47 -22.17
C ASN A 179 -4.04 13.77 -22.57
N LEU A 180 -4.51 14.51 -21.58
CA LEU A 180 -5.11 15.84 -21.75
C LEU A 180 -4.08 16.92 -21.41
N VAL A 181 -3.63 17.65 -22.42
CA VAL A 181 -2.74 18.81 -22.26
C VAL A 181 -3.60 20.05 -22.05
N ILE A 182 -3.49 20.67 -20.88
CA ILE A 182 -4.21 21.89 -20.53
C ILE A 182 -3.24 23.06 -20.51
N ASN A 183 -3.47 24.01 -21.41
CA ASN A 183 -2.82 25.31 -21.40
C ASN A 183 -3.82 26.37 -20.90
N ASN A 184 -3.75 26.69 -19.62
CA ASN A 184 -4.60 27.71 -19.00
C ASN A 184 -3.94 29.10 -18.90
N GLY A 185 -2.79 29.31 -19.54
CA GLY A 185 -2.03 30.55 -19.37
C GLY A 185 -1.77 30.84 -17.90
N VAL A 186 -2.14 32.03 -17.42
CA VAL A 186 -2.09 32.41 -15.99
C VAL A 186 -3.39 32.16 -15.23
N ASN A 187 -4.45 31.72 -15.92
CA ASN A 187 -5.78 31.59 -15.36
C ASN A 187 -5.90 30.33 -14.49
N ILE A 188 -6.74 30.40 -13.46
CA ILE A 188 -7.11 29.21 -12.68
C ILE A 188 -8.10 28.38 -13.49
N ALA A 189 -7.89 27.06 -13.52
CA ALA A 189 -8.83 26.12 -14.09
C ALA A 189 -9.33 25.14 -13.03
N ASN A 190 -10.59 24.72 -13.16
CA ASN A 190 -11.14 23.65 -12.33
C ASN A 190 -11.32 22.40 -13.20
N PHE A 191 -10.90 21.25 -12.71
CA PHE A 191 -11.19 19.95 -13.32
C PHE A 191 -12.14 19.17 -12.41
N ILE A 192 -13.39 19.07 -12.83
CA ILE A 192 -14.47 18.42 -12.09
C ILE A 192 -14.42 16.92 -12.39
N VAL A 193 -14.25 16.11 -11.36
CA VAL A 193 -14.09 14.65 -11.46
C VAL A 193 -15.46 13.97 -11.47
N ASP A 194 -16.27 14.21 -12.50
CA ASP A 194 -17.59 13.60 -12.76
C ASP A 194 -17.50 12.32 -13.62
N SER A 195 -16.44 11.53 -13.40
CA SER A 195 -16.11 10.35 -14.19
C SER A 195 -17.04 9.13 -13.94
N PHE A 196 -16.87 8.07 -14.73
CA PHE A 196 -17.51 6.75 -14.56
C PHE A 196 -16.50 5.67 -14.14
N ASP A 197 -16.98 4.48 -13.77
CA ASP A 197 -16.13 3.35 -13.37
C ASP A 197 -15.16 2.93 -14.49
N GLY A 198 -13.89 2.72 -14.15
CA GLY A 198 -12.82 2.43 -15.11
C GLY A 198 -12.30 3.65 -15.88
N PHE A 199 -12.73 4.87 -15.52
CA PHE A 199 -12.16 6.08 -16.10
C PHE A 199 -10.67 6.23 -15.72
N THR A 200 -9.86 6.60 -16.71
CA THR A 200 -8.46 6.98 -16.52
C THR A 200 -8.09 8.18 -17.40
N CYS A 201 -7.33 9.13 -16.88
CA CYS A 201 -6.85 10.27 -17.65
C CYS A 201 -5.58 10.83 -16.99
N THR A 202 -4.61 11.20 -17.82
CA THR A 202 -3.43 11.95 -17.38
C THR A 202 -3.56 13.38 -17.88
N ILE A 203 -3.46 14.34 -16.97
CA ILE A 203 -3.46 15.76 -17.27
C ILE A 203 -2.03 16.28 -17.25
N ILE A 204 -1.61 16.95 -18.32
CA ILE A 204 -0.32 17.59 -18.45
C ILE A 204 -0.54 19.10 -18.49
N LYS A 205 0.11 19.81 -17.58
CA LYS A 205 0.01 21.25 -17.45
C LYS A 205 0.98 21.96 -18.38
N GLU A 206 0.52 22.87 -19.24
CA GLU A 206 1.37 23.75 -20.04
C GLU A 206 1.34 25.22 -19.59
N GLY A 207 0.24 25.68 -18.99
CA GLY A 207 0.14 27.04 -18.45
C GLY A 207 0.88 27.20 -17.12
N THR A 208 0.89 28.41 -16.56
CA THR A 208 1.41 28.73 -15.21
C THR A 208 0.32 28.83 -14.14
N GLY A 209 -0.94 29.07 -14.50
CA GLY A 209 -2.07 29.16 -13.55
C GLY A 209 -2.46 27.81 -12.93
N ALA A 210 -2.91 27.75 -11.68
CA ALA A 210 -3.21 26.47 -11.02
C ALA A 210 -4.39 25.71 -11.67
N ILE A 211 -4.35 24.38 -11.61
CA ILE A 211 -5.49 23.51 -11.95
C ILE A 211 -5.95 22.81 -10.67
N THR A 212 -7.18 23.07 -10.25
CA THR A 212 -7.78 22.48 -9.04
C THR A 212 -8.71 21.34 -9.40
N PHE A 213 -8.57 20.20 -8.73
CA PHE A 213 -9.44 19.04 -8.90
C PHE A 213 -10.61 19.10 -7.92
N ILE A 214 -11.82 18.97 -8.43
CA ILE A 214 -13.06 19.11 -7.65
C ILE A 214 -13.84 17.80 -7.70
N GLU A 215 -14.20 17.28 -6.54
CA GLU A 215 -15.04 16.10 -6.38
C GLU A 215 -16.48 16.36 -6.86
N TRP A 216 -17.06 15.40 -7.58
CA TRP A 216 -18.47 15.44 -7.94
C TRP A 216 -19.34 14.94 -6.77
N PRO A 217 -20.54 15.51 -6.49
CA PRO A 217 -21.31 15.25 -5.26
C PRO A 217 -21.68 13.78 -4.95
N THR A 218 -21.57 12.86 -5.91
CA THR A 218 -21.89 11.43 -5.73
C THR A 218 -20.65 10.52 -5.78
N ARG A 219 -19.47 11.11 -5.72
CA ARG A 219 -18.18 10.44 -5.83
C ARG A 219 -17.32 10.77 -4.61
N THR A 220 -16.18 10.11 -4.49
CA THR A 220 -15.17 10.44 -3.48
C THR A 220 -13.83 10.63 -4.18
N LEU A 221 -13.14 11.74 -3.92
CA LEU A 221 -11.83 12.03 -4.48
C LEU A 221 -10.73 11.80 -3.42
N ASN A 222 -10.06 10.66 -3.52
CA ASN A 222 -8.93 10.32 -2.64
C ASN A 222 -7.63 10.94 -3.17
N LEU A 223 -7.03 11.82 -2.37
CA LEU A 223 -5.78 12.50 -2.67
C LEU A 223 -4.61 11.63 -2.22
N MET A 224 -3.88 11.03 -3.17
CA MET A 224 -2.79 10.10 -2.85
C MET A 224 -1.53 10.84 -2.42
N ASP A 225 -1.31 12.05 -2.95
CA ASP A 225 -0.18 12.94 -2.63
C ASP A 225 -0.56 14.07 -1.67
N GLY A 226 -1.75 14.01 -1.05
CA GLY A 226 -2.21 14.99 -0.06
C GLY A 226 -2.61 16.36 -0.62
N THR A 227 -2.65 16.54 -1.93
CA THR A 227 -3.08 17.78 -2.60
C THR A 227 -4.07 17.52 -3.73
N ALA A 228 -5.01 18.46 -3.92
CA ALA A 228 -5.96 18.49 -5.03
C ALA A 228 -5.62 19.59 -6.05
N VAL A 229 -4.39 20.13 -6.01
CA VAL A 229 -3.98 21.27 -6.85
C VAL A 229 -2.70 20.93 -7.60
N LEU A 230 -2.77 21.01 -8.93
CA LEU A 230 -1.64 20.93 -9.86
C LEU A 230 -1.16 22.34 -10.17
N ASN A 231 -0.12 22.78 -9.46
CA ASN A 231 0.42 24.14 -9.46
C ASN A 231 1.95 24.23 -9.66
N GLY A 232 2.61 23.12 -9.99
CA GLY A 232 4.02 23.13 -10.40
C GLY A 232 4.26 23.79 -11.75
N ALA A 233 5.50 23.76 -12.21
CA ALA A 233 5.91 24.31 -13.50
C ALA A 233 5.21 23.60 -14.69
N PRO A 234 5.17 24.21 -15.88
CA PRO A 234 4.79 23.51 -17.11
C PRO A 234 5.52 22.17 -17.25
N GLY A 235 4.78 21.13 -17.59
CA GLY A 235 5.21 19.73 -17.56
C GLY A 235 4.71 18.96 -16.34
N SER A 236 4.24 19.64 -15.29
CA SER A 236 3.61 18.98 -14.12
C SER A 236 2.42 18.12 -14.54
N ARG A 237 2.23 17.00 -13.84
CA ARG A 237 1.28 15.95 -14.22
C ARG A 237 0.30 15.65 -13.10
N ALA A 238 -0.92 15.32 -13.47
CA ALA A 238 -1.90 14.71 -12.57
C ALA A 238 -2.51 13.48 -13.24
N THR A 239 -2.68 12.38 -12.52
CA THR A 239 -3.35 11.18 -13.04
C THR A 239 -4.56 10.87 -12.19
N ILE A 240 -5.70 10.67 -12.86
CA ILE A 240 -6.94 10.24 -12.22
C ILE A 240 -7.25 8.83 -12.67
N VAL A 241 -7.58 7.97 -11.70
CA VAL A 241 -8.14 6.64 -11.97
C VAL A 241 -9.36 6.43 -11.10
N THR A 242 -10.41 5.89 -11.70
CA THR A 242 -11.71 5.72 -11.03
C THR A 242 -12.10 4.25 -10.92
N PHE A 243 -12.51 3.84 -9.71
CA PHE A 243 -13.06 2.52 -9.38
C PHE A 243 -14.39 2.69 -8.64
N GLY A 244 -15.48 2.27 -9.26
CA GLY A 244 -16.85 2.51 -8.77
C GLY A 244 -17.12 4.01 -8.59
N THR A 245 -17.44 4.42 -7.36
CA THR A 245 -17.68 5.82 -6.98
C THR A 245 -16.43 6.53 -6.44
N VAL A 246 -15.30 5.83 -6.31
CA VAL A 246 -14.05 6.39 -5.76
C VAL A 246 -13.09 6.72 -6.89
N SER A 247 -12.61 7.95 -6.91
CA SER A 247 -11.55 8.42 -7.80
C SER A 247 -10.28 8.64 -6.99
N ARG A 248 -9.15 8.15 -7.49
CA ARG A 248 -7.82 8.36 -6.89
C ARG A 248 -7.06 9.36 -7.75
N LEU A 249 -6.52 10.38 -7.11
CA LEU A 249 -5.77 11.46 -7.74
C LEU A 249 -4.32 11.41 -7.28
N TYR A 250 -3.41 11.35 -8.25
CA TYR A 250 -1.98 11.47 -8.06
C TYR A 250 -1.51 12.75 -8.75
N ILE A 251 -0.71 13.57 -8.07
CA ILE A 251 -0.20 14.84 -8.57
C ILE A 251 1.32 14.87 -8.40
N THR A 252 2.01 15.13 -9.50
CA THR A 252 3.45 15.42 -9.53
C THR A 252 3.65 16.85 -9.99
N ASN A 253 3.88 17.73 -9.03
CA ASN A 253 4.31 19.11 -9.28
C ASN A 253 5.84 19.13 -9.44
N TYR A 254 6.32 19.57 -10.61
CA TYR A 254 7.75 19.80 -10.87
C TYR A 254 8.15 21.24 -10.55
#